data_AF-A0A6B0X4G9-F1
#
_entry.id   AF-A0A6B0X4G9-F1
#
_cell.length_a   1.000
_cell.length_b   1.000
_cell.length_c   1.000
_cell.angle_alpha   90.00
_cell.angle_beta   90.00
_cell.angle_gamma   90.00
#
_symmetry.space_group_name_H-M   'P 1'
#
loop_
_entity.id
_entity.type
_entity.pdbx_description
1 polymer ?
#
loop_
_entity_poly.entity_id
_entity_poly.type
_entity_poly.pdbx_seq_one_letter_code
_entity_poly.pdbx_strand_id
1 'polypeptide(L)'
;MPPTRVGAGEVLNCECCVWMAQLITPCVSGCNSYLCETSKHNIEFHYVQKMSGGDMQAEIVMIGTELLLGEIVDTNATMFAKALRDIGMDLLYKTTVGDNEDRIAGVLDVALDRSDVILTSGGIGPTVDDMTRKCVARATGRKLVYSKVLENQIASRFRNFGREMADNNKRQAYIPEGAMPLENPMGTAPCFLSEDAQGRGCVISLPGVPRELDHMLHKVVIPILIDRMGGRKITMVRVLRTCAVGESNIDRTIGDLMTGSNPTVGLAAHAGQTDVRVAAKADTEEEADALIAPMEAELRKRLGIAIYGTGKETVAEVVGVLLREKGLKIGVVDTLTDGQVVREFEENGAGDVVIAQGEANMDGQDDPRALTEAMAQAVAPEDGVGLAMVGPYEGGATFMAVYGSDPRARTCIASRRFQDSDHIRRWLVIQGLDLVRRAVLGKLASPAD
;
A
#
# COMPACT_ATOMS: atom_id res chain seq x y z
N MET A 1 -60.27 48.26 8.71
CA MET A 1 -59.79 49.02 9.88
C MET A 1 -58.43 48.48 10.29
N PRO A 2 -57.42 49.33 10.49
CA PRO A 2 -56.04 48.96 10.80
C PRO A 2 -55.85 48.84 12.35
N PRO A 3 -54.64 48.85 12.91
CA PRO A 3 -53.51 47.91 12.80
C PRO A 3 -52.97 47.50 14.20
N THR A 4 -52.00 46.58 14.30
CA THR A 4 -50.96 46.68 15.35
C THR A 4 -49.61 46.08 14.95
N ARG A 5 -48.66 47.02 14.78
CA ARG A 5 -47.19 46.98 14.99
C ARG A 5 -46.80 46.24 16.30
N VAL A 6 -45.59 45.75 16.59
CA VAL A 6 -44.21 45.76 16.05
C VAL A 6 -43.39 44.84 16.99
N GLY A 7 -42.26 44.30 16.51
CA GLY A 7 -41.14 43.82 17.35
C GLY A 7 -40.44 42.61 16.74
N ALA A 8 -39.56 42.78 15.75
CA ALA A 8 -38.13 43.10 15.89
C ALA A 8 -37.29 41.91 16.40
N GLY A 9 -36.43 41.37 15.52
CA GLY A 9 -35.47 40.30 15.82
C GLY A 9 -34.93 39.62 14.56
N GLU A 10 -34.26 40.38 13.71
CA GLU A 10 -33.44 39.93 12.56
C GLU A 10 -32.30 39.00 12.99
N VAL A 11 -32.11 37.84 12.35
CA VAL A 11 -31.25 37.51 11.17
C VAL A 11 -29.85 37.03 11.56
N LEU A 12 -29.49 35.86 11.01
CA LEU A 12 -28.24 35.56 10.30
C LEU A 12 -28.46 34.25 9.52
N ASN A 13 -29.14 34.31 8.38
CA ASN A 13 -28.59 34.33 7.00
C ASN A 13 -27.62 33.18 6.69
N CYS A 14 -28.16 32.19 5.96
CA CYS A 14 -27.44 31.20 5.19
C CYS A 14 -27.99 31.26 3.76
N GLU A 15 -27.21 31.74 2.80
CA GLU A 15 -27.50 31.63 1.36
C GLU A 15 -26.20 31.47 0.58
N CYS A 16 -26.11 30.43 -0.25
CA CYS A 16 -25.88 30.59 -1.69
C CYS A 16 -25.90 29.22 -2.40
N CYS A 17 -27.06 28.84 -2.93
CA CYS A 17 -27.23 27.86 -4.01
C CYS A 17 -28.57 28.13 -4.68
N VAL A 18 -28.59 28.98 -5.71
CA VAL A 18 -29.73 29.05 -6.61
C VAL A 18 -29.22 29.29 -8.03
N TRP A 19 -29.48 28.34 -8.93
CA TRP A 19 -30.36 28.51 -10.11
C TRP A 19 -30.08 27.40 -11.12
N MET A 20 -31.06 26.51 -11.27
CA MET A 20 -31.15 25.52 -12.33
C MET A 20 -32.44 25.78 -13.12
N ALA A 21 -32.32 25.65 -14.44
CA ALA A 21 -33.34 25.28 -15.42
C ALA A 21 -34.51 26.24 -15.72
N GLN A 22 -34.61 26.67 -16.98
CA GLN A 22 -35.60 26.20 -17.97
C GLN A 22 -35.70 27.18 -19.17
N LEU A 23 -35.59 26.65 -20.40
CA LEU A 23 -36.61 26.72 -21.47
C LEU A 23 -36.01 26.53 -22.88
N ILE A 24 -36.64 25.61 -23.62
CA ILE A 24 -36.45 25.31 -25.04
C ILE A 24 -37.55 26.03 -25.83
N THR A 25 -37.24 26.79 -26.88
CA THR A 25 -37.86 26.68 -28.23
C THR A 25 -37.19 27.63 -29.27
N PRO A 26 -37.23 27.31 -30.59
CA PRO A 26 -36.39 27.92 -31.63
C PRO A 26 -37.14 28.86 -32.61
N CYS A 27 -36.46 29.85 -33.23
CA CYS A 27 -36.72 30.26 -34.63
C CYS A 27 -35.74 31.34 -35.16
N VAL A 28 -35.05 31.00 -36.26
CA VAL A 28 -34.82 31.72 -37.54
C VAL A 28 -34.67 33.26 -37.55
N SER A 29 -33.49 33.75 -37.95
CA SER A 29 -33.22 34.61 -39.14
C SER A 29 -31.85 35.30 -39.03
N GLY A 30 -31.10 35.33 -40.13
CA GLY A 30 -29.68 35.68 -40.17
C GLY A 30 -29.35 37.17 -40.01
N CYS A 31 -28.15 37.44 -39.54
CA CYS A 31 -27.31 38.51 -40.08
C CYS A 31 -25.84 38.26 -39.74
N ASN A 32 -25.00 38.67 -40.68
CA ASN A 32 -23.58 38.40 -40.82
C ASN A 32 -22.75 39.36 -39.95
N SER A 33 -21.70 38.90 -39.25
CA SER A 33 -20.37 39.55 -39.16
C SER A 33 -19.51 39.03 -37.99
N TYR A 34 -18.34 38.50 -38.36
CA TYR A 34 -17.02 38.62 -37.74
C TYR A 34 -16.82 38.46 -36.21
N LEU A 35 -15.86 37.56 -35.92
CA LEU A 35 -14.99 37.50 -34.73
C LEU A 35 -15.60 36.91 -33.44
N CYS A 36 -15.54 35.59 -33.29
CA CYS A 36 -15.03 34.93 -32.07
C CYS A 36 -14.94 33.40 -32.28
N GLU A 37 -13.86 32.90 -32.90
CA GLU A 37 -13.50 31.48 -32.81
C GLU A 37 -12.36 31.34 -31.79
N THR A 38 -12.74 31.19 -30.52
CA THR A 38 -11.85 30.54 -29.55
C THR A 38 -12.06 29.04 -29.67
N SER A 39 -11.05 28.38 -30.21
CA SER A 39 -10.97 26.94 -30.44
C SER A 39 -10.98 26.16 -29.13
N LYS A 40 -12.18 25.90 -28.59
CA LYS A 40 -12.39 24.81 -27.63
C LYS A 40 -12.26 23.49 -28.37
N HIS A 41 -11.05 22.93 -28.39
CA HIS A 41 -10.86 21.51 -28.73
C HIS A 41 -11.43 20.67 -27.59
N ASN A 42 -12.74 20.39 -27.65
CA ASN A 42 -13.32 19.27 -26.93
C ASN A 42 -12.73 18.00 -27.55
N ILE A 43 -11.79 17.37 -26.86
CA ILE A 43 -11.37 16.01 -27.16
C ILE A 43 -12.55 15.12 -26.76
N GLU A 44 -13.40 14.78 -27.73
CA GLU A 44 -14.40 13.74 -27.56
C GLU A 44 -13.69 12.38 -27.51
N PHE A 45 -13.61 11.78 -26.32
CA PHE A 45 -13.15 10.41 -26.11
C PHE A 45 -14.17 9.43 -26.68
N HIS A 46 -14.14 9.20 -28.01
CA HIS A 46 -14.97 8.17 -28.64
C HIS A 46 -14.17 6.86 -28.77
N TYR A 47 -14.72 5.81 -28.13
CA TYR A 47 -14.30 4.40 -28.15
C TYR A 47 -12.97 4.03 -27.48
N VAL A 48 -12.96 4.07 -26.15
CA VAL A 48 -12.12 3.15 -25.36
C VAL A 48 -12.99 1.94 -25.02
N GLN A 49 -12.66 0.76 -25.55
CA GLN A 49 -13.37 -0.46 -25.20
C GLN A 49 -13.21 -0.69 -23.70
N LYS A 50 -14.36 -0.72 -23.00
CA LYS A 50 -14.43 -1.06 -21.58
C LYS A 50 -14.01 -2.52 -21.44
N MET A 51 -12.75 -2.77 -21.07
CA MET A 51 -12.29 -4.12 -20.77
C MET A 51 -13.03 -4.61 -19.52
N SER A 52 -13.57 -5.83 -19.59
CA SER A 52 -14.54 -6.35 -18.62
C SER A 52 -13.91 -6.63 -17.26
N GLY A 53 -14.36 -5.92 -16.22
CA GLY A 53 -14.70 -6.42 -14.88
C GLY A 53 -13.66 -7.16 -14.03
N GLY A 54 -12.41 -7.34 -14.49
CA GLY A 54 -11.29 -7.79 -13.68
C GLY A 54 -10.50 -6.61 -13.10
N ASP A 55 -9.74 -6.84 -12.03
CA ASP A 55 -8.77 -5.87 -11.54
C ASP A 55 -7.71 -5.63 -12.62
N MET A 56 -7.81 -4.49 -13.32
CA MET A 56 -6.91 -4.14 -14.42
C MET A 56 -5.46 -4.05 -13.93
N GLN A 57 -4.56 -4.76 -14.61
CA GLN A 57 -3.15 -4.91 -14.22
C GLN A 57 -2.23 -4.22 -15.21
N ALA A 58 -1.19 -3.60 -14.67
CA ALA A 58 -0.13 -2.96 -15.43
C ALA A 58 1.20 -3.70 -15.33
N GLU A 59 1.96 -3.63 -16.41
CA GLU A 59 3.39 -3.93 -16.44
C GLU A 59 4.16 -2.69 -16.95
N ILE A 60 5.34 -2.45 -16.38
CA ILE A 60 6.23 -1.40 -16.87
C ILE A 60 7.42 -2.04 -17.59
N VAL A 61 7.72 -1.53 -18.79
CA VAL A 61 8.87 -1.94 -19.60
C VAL A 61 9.81 -0.75 -19.81
N MET A 62 10.95 -0.80 -19.16
CA MET A 62 11.99 0.23 -19.19
C MET A 62 13.01 -0.11 -20.27
N ILE A 63 13.16 0.78 -21.26
CA ILE A 63 13.95 0.53 -22.46
C ILE A 63 15.16 1.46 -22.45
N GLY A 64 16.35 0.88 -22.37
CA GLY A 64 17.62 1.61 -22.39
C GLY A 64 18.78 0.73 -21.94
N THR A 65 19.83 0.65 -22.75
CA THR A 65 21.04 -0.13 -22.45
C THR A 65 21.81 0.45 -21.26
N GLU A 66 21.82 1.77 -21.11
CA GLU A 66 22.41 2.51 -19.99
C GLU A 66 21.81 2.15 -18.63
N LEU A 67 20.53 1.74 -18.60
CA LEU A 67 19.86 1.24 -17.40
C LEU A 67 20.42 -0.12 -16.97
N LEU A 68 20.65 -1.02 -17.94
CA LEU A 68 21.23 -2.34 -17.67
C LEU A 68 22.71 -2.27 -17.30
N LEU A 69 23.43 -1.29 -17.84
CA LEU A 69 24.84 -1.04 -17.50
C LEU A 69 25.01 -0.33 -16.15
N GLY A 70 23.91 0.15 -15.55
CA GLY A 70 23.94 0.89 -14.29
C GLY A 70 24.56 2.28 -14.41
N GLU A 71 24.65 2.83 -15.61
CA GLU A 71 25.14 4.19 -15.85
C GLU A 71 24.17 5.24 -15.31
N ILE A 72 22.87 4.90 -15.30
CA ILE A 72 21.79 5.74 -14.80
C ILE A 72 20.89 4.91 -13.89
N VAL A 73 20.48 5.51 -12.76
CA VAL A 73 19.47 4.92 -11.87
C VAL A 73 18.09 5.07 -12.48
N ASP A 74 17.33 3.97 -12.55
CA ASP A 74 15.96 3.96 -13.08
C ASP A 74 14.96 4.64 -12.12
N THR A 75 14.90 5.96 -12.21
CA THR A 75 13.92 6.78 -11.49
C THR A 75 12.53 6.74 -12.13
N ASN A 76 12.43 6.40 -13.42
CA ASN A 76 11.18 6.37 -14.16
C ASN A 76 10.28 5.22 -13.70
N ALA A 77 10.84 4.02 -13.51
CA ALA A 77 10.11 2.88 -12.94
C ALA A 77 9.54 3.18 -11.54
N THR A 78 10.23 4.04 -10.77
CA THR A 78 9.75 4.51 -9.46
C THR A 78 8.58 5.48 -9.61
N MET A 79 8.64 6.40 -10.57
CA MET A 79 7.54 7.33 -10.85
C MET A 79 6.26 6.60 -11.27
N PHE A 80 6.36 5.66 -12.21
CA PHE A 80 5.22 4.82 -12.59
C PHE A 80 4.61 4.06 -11.41
N ALA A 81 5.44 3.37 -10.62
CA ALA A 81 4.95 2.58 -9.49
C ALA A 81 4.20 3.42 -8.45
N LYS A 82 4.66 4.65 -8.20
CA LYS A 82 3.95 5.59 -7.33
C LYS A 82 2.62 6.01 -7.95
N ALA A 83 2.62 6.44 -9.21
CA ALA A 83 1.43 6.94 -9.87
C ALA A 83 0.34 5.87 -10.02
N LEU A 84 0.73 4.61 -10.33
CA LEU A 84 -0.20 3.48 -10.43
C LEU A 84 -0.79 3.10 -9.08
N ARG A 85 0.03 3.04 -8.02
CA ARG A 85 -0.46 2.83 -6.65
C ARG A 85 -1.47 3.90 -6.25
N ASP A 86 -1.23 5.16 -6.59
CA ASP A 86 -2.08 6.30 -6.19
C ASP A 86 -3.48 6.29 -6.87
N ILE A 87 -3.66 5.49 -7.93
CA ILE A 87 -4.97 5.24 -8.55
C ILE A 87 -5.52 3.83 -8.26
N GLY A 88 -4.78 3.03 -7.48
CA GLY A 88 -5.09 1.64 -7.22
C GLY A 88 -5.01 0.77 -8.46
N MET A 89 -4.04 0.95 -9.35
CA MET A 89 -3.77 0.00 -10.44
C MET A 89 -2.67 -0.97 -10.02
N ASP A 90 -2.88 -2.27 -10.23
CA ASP A 90 -1.94 -3.28 -9.75
C ASP A 90 -0.74 -3.35 -10.69
N LEU A 91 0.45 -3.28 -10.12
CA LEU A 91 1.71 -3.35 -10.87
C LEU A 91 2.43 -4.64 -10.48
N LEU A 92 2.32 -5.66 -11.34
CA LEU A 92 2.83 -7.00 -11.01
C LEU A 92 4.25 -7.24 -11.52
N TYR A 93 4.63 -6.59 -12.62
CA TYR A 93 5.92 -6.79 -13.27
C TYR A 93 6.58 -5.46 -13.62
N LYS A 94 7.90 -5.45 -13.47
CA LYS A 94 8.79 -4.40 -13.97
C LYS A 94 9.90 -5.09 -14.73
N THR A 95 10.06 -4.74 -16.00
CA THR A 95 11.06 -5.35 -16.86
C THR A 95 11.97 -4.26 -17.43
N THR A 96 13.28 -4.43 -17.33
CA THR A 96 14.26 -3.55 -17.99
C THR A 96 14.92 -4.31 -19.14
N VAL A 97 15.01 -3.68 -20.30
CA VAL A 97 15.52 -4.28 -21.53
C VAL A 97 16.42 -3.31 -22.28
N GLY A 98 17.53 -3.81 -22.82
CA GLY A 98 18.46 -3.00 -23.61
C GLY A 98 18.01 -2.85 -25.06
N ASP A 99 18.57 -1.86 -25.76
CA ASP A 99 18.16 -1.44 -27.09
C ASP A 99 18.48 -2.50 -28.15
N ASN A 100 17.48 -3.33 -28.44
CA ASN A 100 17.52 -4.33 -29.49
C ASN A 100 16.09 -4.72 -29.85
N GLU A 101 15.82 -4.78 -31.14
CA GLU A 101 14.48 -5.01 -31.65
C GLU A 101 13.82 -6.29 -31.13
N ASP A 102 14.51 -7.42 -31.24
CA ASP A 102 13.96 -8.73 -30.88
C ASP A 102 13.76 -8.85 -29.37
N ARG A 103 14.68 -8.30 -28.56
CA ARG A 103 14.55 -8.26 -27.10
C ARG A 103 13.35 -7.43 -26.68
N ILE A 104 13.24 -6.19 -27.18
CA ILE A 104 12.13 -5.30 -26.81
C ILE A 104 10.79 -5.90 -27.26
N ALA A 105 10.69 -6.36 -28.52
CA ALA A 105 9.46 -6.95 -29.02
C ALA A 105 9.06 -8.23 -28.26
N GLY A 106 10.02 -9.10 -27.92
CA GLY A 106 9.75 -10.30 -27.12
C GLY A 106 9.28 -9.99 -25.70
N VAL A 107 9.87 -8.98 -25.05
CA VAL A 107 9.41 -8.51 -23.72
C VAL A 107 7.98 -7.97 -23.81
N LEU A 108 7.69 -7.15 -24.82
CA LEU A 108 6.34 -6.59 -25.00
C LEU A 108 5.29 -7.66 -25.29
N ASP A 109 5.64 -8.69 -26.06
CA ASP A 109 4.73 -9.81 -26.35
C ASP A 109 4.37 -10.60 -25.08
N VAL A 110 5.38 -10.96 -24.27
CA VAL A 110 5.16 -11.61 -22.97
C VAL A 110 4.38 -10.73 -22.01
N ALA A 111 4.64 -9.42 -22.00
CA ALA A 111 3.92 -8.47 -21.16
C ALA A 111 2.44 -8.36 -21.56
N LEU A 112 2.14 -8.31 -22.87
CA LEU A 112 0.77 -8.32 -23.41
C LEU A 112 0.01 -9.60 -23.06
N ASP A 113 0.67 -10.75 -22.94
CA ASP A 113 0.01 -12.00 -22.57
C ASP A 113 -0.42 -12.06 -21.10
N ARG A 114 0.13 -11.21 -20.23
CA ARG A 114 -0.09 -11.26 -18.76
C ARG A 114 -0.52 -9.94 -18.11
N SER A 115 -0.75 -8.88 -18.89
CA SER A 115 -1.13 -7.56 -18.37
C SER A 115 -2.00 -6.80 -19.36
N ASP A 116 -2.98 -6.06 -18.84
CA ASP A 116 -3.94 -5.30 -19.65
C ASP A 116 -3.33 -4.00 -20.20
N VAL A 117 -2.38 -3.41 -19.45
CA VAL A 117 -1.74 -2.14 -19.78
C VAL A 117 -0.22 -2.27 -19.64
N ILE A 118 0.50 -1.99 -20.72
CA ILE A 118 1.96 -1.96 -20.72
C ILE A 118 2.41 -0.50 -20.83
N LEU A 119 3.14 -0.01 -19.84
CA LEU A 119 3.74 1.33 -19.86
C LEU A 119 5.21 1.21 -20.24
N THR A 120 5.61 1.82 -21.37
CA THR A 120 7.02 1.83 -21.77
C THR A 120 7.65 3.20 -21.54
N SER A 121 8.93 3.24 -21.20
CA SER A 121 9.71 4.47 -21.17
C SER A 121 11.07 4.26 -21.83
N GLY A 122 11.41 5.15 -22.77
CA GLY A 122 12.66 5.10 -23.54
C GLY A 122 12.48 4.65 -24.99
N GLY A 123 13.49 4.92 -25.82
CA GLY A 123 13.57 4.46 -27.21
C GLY A 123 12.56 5.05 -28.21
N ILE A 124 11.97 6.23 -27.93
CA ILE A 124 10.98 6.90 -28.81
C ILE A 124 11.49 8.17 -29.52
N GLY A 125 12.76 8.50 -29.31
CA GLY A 125 13.42 9.67 -29.88
C GLY A 125 13.76 9.51 -31.38
N PRO A 126 14.67 10.35 -31.91
CA PRO A 126 15.02 10.38 -33.32
C PRO A 126 16.22 9.50 -33.73
N THR A 127 16.90 8.83 -32.80
CA THR A 127 18.15 8.13 -33.10
C THR A 127 17.92 6.77 -33.78
N VAL A 128 18.98 6.01 -34.04
CA VAL A 128 18.89 4.67 -34.69
C VAL A 128 18.53 3.58 -33.69
N ASP A 129 18.95 3.77 -32.44
CA ASP A 129 18.69 2.96 -31.26
C ASP A 129 17.30 3.21 -30.67
N ASP A 130 16.62 4.31 -31.04
CA ASP A 130 15.21 4.57 -30.73
C ASP A 130 14.25 3.65 -31.51
N MET A 131 14.12 2.40 -31.04
CA MET A 131 13.38 1.34 -31.73
C MET A 131 11.97 1.07 -31.16
N THR A 132 11.58 1.69 -30.05
CA THR A 132 10.36 1.35 -29.29
C THR A 132 9.10 1.39 -30.16
N ARG A 133 8.93 2.40 -31.03
CA ARG A 133 7.76 2.49 -31.95
C ARG A 133 7.62 1.27 -32.85
N LYS A 134 8.75 0.80 -33.39
CA LYS A 134 8.80 -0.37 -34.29
C LYS A 134 8.49 -1.64 -33.51
N CYS A 135 9.09 -1.79 -32.33
CA CYS A 135 8.87 -2.95 -31.47
C CYS A 135 7.43 -3.04 -30.98
N VAL A 136 6.82 -1.91 -30.61
CA VAL A 136 5.40 -1.86 -30.22
C VAL A 136 4.50 -2.24 -31.39
N ALA A 137 4.73 -1.70 -32.60
CA ALA A 137 3.96 -2.10 -33.79
C ALA A 137 4.04 -3.62 -34.04
N ARG A 138 5.25 -4.20 -33.93
CA ARG A 138 5.45 -5.65 -34.06
C ARG A 138 4.70 -6.43 -32.97
N ALA A 139 4.83 -6.04 -31.71
CA ALA A 139 4.22 -6.73 -30.58
C ALA A 139 2.68 -6.65 -30.61
N THR A 140 2.12 -5.52 -31.04
CA THR A 140 0.66 -5.32 -31.13
C THR A 140 0.06 -5.85 -32.44
N GLY A 141 0.85 -6.49 -33.30
CA GLY A 141 0.40 -6.99 -34.61
C GLY A 141 -0.04 -5.90 -35.58
N ARG A 142 0.48 -4.67 -35.42
CA ARG A 142 0.14 -3.50 -36.25
C ARG A 142 1.26 -3.17 -37.24
N LYS A 143 0.91 -2.51 -38.35
CA LYS A 143 1.90 -1.93 -39.25
C LYS A 143 2.45 -0.64 -38.64
N LEU A 144 3.73 -0.36 -38.85
CA LEU A 144 4.30 0.95 -38.52
C LEU A 144 4.05 1.90 -39.71
N VAL A 145 3.30 2.98 -39.48
CA VAL A 145 2.89 3.92 -40.53
C VAL A 145 3.43 5.31 -40.28
N TYR A 146 3.72 6.04 -41.36
CA TYR A 146 4.18 7.42 -41.29
C TYR A 146 3.01 8.38 -41.20
N SER A 147 3.02 9.29 -40.22
CA SER A 147 1.98 10.30 -40.05
C SER A 147 2.49 11.69 -40.41
N LYS A 148 1.99 12.25 -41.52
CA LYS A 148 2.30 13.64 -41.90
C LYS A 148 1.79 14.65 -40.87
N VAL A 149 0.72 14.31 -40.13
CA VAL A 149 0.20 15.13 -39.04
C VAL A 149 1.20 15.20 -37.89
N LEU A 150 1.75 14.05 -37.47
CA LEU A 150 2.78 14.02 -36.43
C LEU A 150 4.05 14.75 -36.87
N GLU A 151 4.48 14.56 -38.12
CA GLU A 151 5.62 15.30 -38.67
C GLU A 151 5.42 16.81 -38.56
N ASN A 152 4.22 17.31 -38.91
CA ASN A 152 3.92 18.74 -38.82
C ASN A 152 3.92 19.25 -37.37
N GLN A 153 3.44 18.44 -36.42
CA GLN A 153 3.49 18.76 -34.98
C GLN A 153 4.95 18.83 -34.48
N ILE A 154 5.77 17.85 -34.84
CA ILE A 154 7.20 17.81 -34.51
C ILE A 154 7.89 19.05 -35.10
N ALA A 155 7.67 19.35 -36.39
CA ALA A 155 8.21 20.53 -37.05
C ALA A 155 7.77 21.83 -36.34
N SER A 156 6.54 21.90 -35.85
CA SER A 156 6.06 23.04 -35.07
C SER A 156 6.75 23.17 -33.72
N ARG A 157 7.06 22.07 -33.05
CA ARG A 157 7.83 22.07 -31.80
C ARG A 157 9.25 22.59 -32.03
N PHE A 158 9.91 22.15 -33.11
CA PHE A 158 11.22 22.69 -33.49
C PHE A 158 11.17 24.21 -33.72
N ARG A 159 10.16 24.71 -34.46
CA ARG A 159 9.97 26.15 -34.66
C ARG A 159 9.78 26.90 -33.35
N ASN A 160 8.99 26.36 -32.41
CA ASN A 160 8.79 26.97 -31.09
C ASN A 160 10.08 27.01 -30.26
N PHE A 161 11.01 26.09 -30.51
CA PHE A 161 12.35 26.10 -29.92
C PHE A 161 13.36 26.96 -30.70
N GLY A 162 12.92 27.68 -31.74
CA GLY A 162 13.79 28.52 -32.58
C GLY A 162 14.76 27.71 -33.44
N ARG A 163 14.42 26.46 -33.78
CA ARG A 163 15.27 25.54 -34.56
C ARG A 163 14.52 25.01 -35.78
N GLU A 164 15.27 24.65 -36.81
CA GLU A 164 14.75 23.87 -37.92
C GLU A 164 14.79 22.37 -37.59
N MET A 165 13.78 21.62 -38.04
CA MET A 165 13.71 20.17 -37.83
C MET A 165 14.66 19.45 -38.79
N ALA A 166 15.58 18.66 -38.26
CA ALA A 166 16.45 17.81 -39.07
C ALA A 166 15.70 16.58 -39.62
N ASP A 167 16.20 16.01 -40.71
CA ASP A 167 15.53 14.88 -41.38
C ASP A 167 15.43 13.61 -40.51
N ASN A 168 16.38 13.38 -39.61
CA ASN A 168 16.32 12.24 -38.67
C ASN A 168 15.11 12.34 -37.71
N ASN A 169 14.66 13.55 -37.35
CA ASN A 169 13.48 13.74 -36.51
C ASN A 169 12.18 13.27 -37.16
N LYS A 170 12.14 13.15 -38.50
CA LYS A 170 10.98 12.58 -39.21
C LYS A 170 10.70 11.14 -38.76
N ARG A 171 11.69 10.41 -38.23
CA ARG A 171 11.50 9.07 -37.66
C ARG A 171 10.52 9.06 -36.47
N GLN A 172 10.41 10.16 -35.74
CA GLN A 172 9.48 10.30 -34.63
C GLN A 172 8.02 10.40 -35.11
N ALA A 173 7.78 10.64 -36.41
CA ALA A 173 6.45 10.70 -37.01
C ALA A 173 5.88 9.33 -37.41
N TYR A 174 6.63 8.25 -37.20
CA TYR A 174 6.10 6.90 -37.31
C TYR A 174 5.29 6.52 -36.06
N ILE A 175 4.20 5.78 -36.26
CA ILE A 175 3.32 5.32 -35.20
C ILE A 175 2.66 4.00 -35.63
N PRO A 176 2.35 3.07 -34.70
CA PRO A 176 1.55 1.89 -35.05
C PRO A 176 0.20 2.27 -35.65
N GLU A 177 -0.24 1.54 -36.66
CA GLU A 177 -1.50 1.77 -37.37
C GLU A 177 -2.69 1.69 -36.40
N GLY A 178 -3.51 2.75 -36.38
CA GLY A 178 -4.67 2.87 -35.49
C GLY A 178 -4.33 3.20 -34.03
N ALA A 179 -3.07 3.47 -33.69
CA ALA A 179 -2.70 3.96 -32.36
C ALA A 179 -3.15 5.42 -32.17
N MET A 180 -3.53 5.76 -30.95
CA MET A 180 -3.89 7.10 -30.54
C MET A 180 -2.62 7.91 -30.23
N PRO A 181 -2.32 8.98 -30.97
CA PRO A 181 -1.19 9.85 -30.65
C PRO A 181 -1.48 10.64 -29.37
N LEU A 182 -0.48 10.74 -28.51
CA LEU A 182 -0.52 11.50 -27.27
C LEU A 182 0.50 12.64 -27.39
N GLU A 183 0.01 13.87 -27.50
CA GLU A 183 0.88 15.03 -27.68
C GLU A 183 1.79 15.21 -26.45
N ASN A 184 3.09 15.30 -26.70
CA ASN A 184 4.10 15.59 -25.67
C ASN A 184 4.49 17.08 -25.75
N PRO A 185 3.97 17.93 -24.87
CA PRO A 185 4.29 19.36 -24.93
C PRO A 185 5.68 19.69 -24.40
N MET A 186 6.35 18.76 -23.73
CA MET A 186 7.64 18.96 -23.08
C MET A 186 8.82 18.53 -23.97
N GLY A 187 8.58 17.78 -25.04
CA GLY A 187 9.61 17.30 -25.96
C GLY A 187 9.16 17.27 -27.42
N THR A 188 9.99 16.66 -28.26
CA THR A 188 9.68 16.51 -29.70
C THR A 188 9.04 15.17 -30.03
N ALA A 189 9.30 14.12 -29.24
CA ALA A 189 8.81 12.77 -29.48
C ALA A 189 7.34 12.64 -29.08
N PRO A 190 6.40 12.39 -30.02
CA PRO A 190 5.01 12.15 -29.66
C PRO A 190 4.87 10.83 -28.88
N CYS A 191 4.15 10.84 -27.77
CA CYS A 191 3.77 9.58 -27.11
C CYS A 191 2.64 8.92 -27.89
N PHE A 192 2.30 7.68 -27.57
CA PHE A 192 1.16 7.02 -28.21
C PHE A 192 0.62 5.88 -27.35
N LEU A 193 -0.65 5.56 -27.58
CA LEU A 193 -1.33 4.38 -27.07
C LEU A 193 -1.68 3.48 -28.26
N SER A 194 -1.20 2.24 -28.26
CA SER A 194 -1.52 1.23 -29.27
C SER A 194 -2.29 0.08 -28.64
N GLU A 195 -3.50 -0.16 -29.13
CA GLU A 195 -4.25 -1.38 -28.82
C GLU A 195 -3.65 -2.58 -29.56
N ASP A 196 -3.54 -3.72 -28.87
CA ASP A 196 -3.16 -4.98 -29.47
C ASP A 196 -4.23 -5.43 -30.49
N ALA A 197 -3.80 -5.86 -31.68
CA ALA A 197 -4.72 -6.30 -32.73
C ALA A 197 -5.51 -7.57 -32.35
N GLN A 198 -4.99 -8.37 -31.41
CA GLN A 198 -5.64 -9.58 -30.91
C GLN A 198 -6.50 -9.30 -29.66
N GLY A 199 -6.53 -8.06 -29.17
CA GLY A 199 -7.33 -7.65 -28.02
C GLY A 199 -6.76 -8.06 -26.67
N ARG A 200 -5.47 -8.40 -26.58
CA ARG A 200 -4.81 -8.80 -25.31
C ARG A 200 -4.71 -7.66 -24.29
N GLY A 201 -4.52 -6.43 -24.78
CA GLY A 201 -4.24 -5.27 -23.94
C GLY A 201 -3.80 -4.07 -24.78
N CYS A 202 -3.21 -3.08 -24.13
CA CYS A 202 -2.68 -1.90 -24.79
C CYS A 202 -1.24 -1.57 -24.35
N VAL A 203 -0.49 -0.93 -25.22
CA VAL A 203 0.85 -0.40 -24.92
C VAL A 203 0.82 1.13 -25.00
N ILE A 204 1.22 1.80 -23.92
CA ILE A 204 1.38 3.25 -23.84
C ILE A 204 2.88 3.57 -23.78
N SER A 205 3.40 4.19 -24.83
CA SER A 205 4.82 4.51 -24.93
C SER A 205 5.11 5.97 -24.60
N LEU A 206 6.04 6.15 -23.65
CA LEU A 206 6.40 7.43 -23.04
C LEU A 206 7.90 7.71 -23.22
N PRO A 207 8.33 8.98 -23.09
CA PRO A 207 9.73 9.37 -23.22
C PRO A 207 10.60 8.78 -22.11
N GLY A 208 11.90 8.64 -22.40
CA GLY A 208 12.91 8.29 -21.41
C GLY A 208 13.32 9.47 -20.52
N VAL A 209 13.14 10.71 -21.00
CA VAL A 209 13.51 11.92 -20.26
C VAL A 209 12.57 12.13 -19.07
N PRO A 210 13.07 12.12 -17.82
CA PRO A 210 12.23 12.10 -16.62
C PRO A 210 11.18 13.23 -16.55
N ARG A 211 11.56 14.45 -16.92
CA ARG A 211 10.66 15.61 -16.88
C ARG A 211 9.53 15.53 -17.92
N GLU A 212 9.79 14.94 -19.08
CA GLU A 212 8.76 14.72 -20.10
C GLU A 212 7.83 13.59 -19.66
N LEU A 213 8.39 12.51 -19.10
CA LEU A 213 7.62 11.38 -18.59
C LEU A 213 6.69 11.80 -17.45
N ASP A 214 7.19 12.53 -16.46
CA ASP A 214 6.39 13.02 -15.33
C ASP A 214 5.16 13.80 -15.82
N HIS A 215 5.36 14.72 -16.77
CA HIS A 215 4.28 15.49 -17.36
C HIS A 215 3.26 14.58 -18.06
N MET A 216 3.72 13.69 -18.94
CA MET A 216 2.83 12.82 -19.71
C MET A 216 2.10 11.82 -18.82
N LEU A 217 2.79 11.25 -17.85
CA LEU A 217 2.22 10.31 -16.89
C LEU A 217 1.07 10.97 -16.12
N HIS A 218 1.33 12.10 -15.47
CA HIS A 218 0.32 12.71 -14.59
C HIS A 218 -0.77 13.49 -15.32
N LYS A 219 -0.48 14.10 -16.48
CA LYS A 219 -1.45 14.94 -17.20
C LYS A 219 -2.25 14.19 -18.26
N VAL A 220 -1.75 13.08 -18.77
CA VAL A 220 -2.36 12.37 -19.90
C VAL A 220 -2.66 10.91 -19.54
N VAL A 221 -1.66 10.15 -19.15
CA VAL A 221 -1.80 8.69 -18.97
C VAL A 221 -2.66 8.35 -17.76
N ILE A 222 -2.42 8.95 -16.59
CA ILE A 222 -3.19 8.67 -15.38
C ILE A 222 -4.70 8.94 -15.57
N PRO A 223 -5.14 10.08 -16.14
CA PRO A 223 -6.55 10.26 -16.49
C PRO A 223 -7.13 9.17 -17.40
N ILE A 224 -6.39 8.72 -18.42
CA ILE A 224 -6.81 7.63 -19.31
C ILE A 224 -6.98 6.32 -18.53
N LEU A 225 -6.04 5.99 -17.64
CA LEU A 225 -6.09 4.77 -16.84
C LEU A 225 -7.25 4.78 -15.86
N ILE A 226 -7.50 5.91 -15.19
CA ILE A 226 -8.65 6.08 -14.29
C ILE A 226 -9.96 5.83 -15.04
N ASP A 227 -10.12 6.40 -16.23
CA ASP A 227 -11.31 6.21 -17.06
C ASP A 227 -11.48 4.73 -17.47
N ARG A 228 -10.40 4.09 -17.91
CA ARG A 228 -10.38 2.65 -18.26
C ARG A 228 -10.74 1.73 -17.09
N MET A 229 -10.31 2.08 -15.88
CA MET A 229 -10.64 1.37 -14.65
C MET A 229 -12.07 1.64 -14.17
N GLY A 230 -12.78 2.59 -14.78
CA GLY A 230 -14.12 3.03 -14.34
C GLY A 230 -14.10 3.90 -13.09
N GLY A 231 -12.93 4.44 -12.71
CA GLY A 231 -12.73 5.21 -11.49
C GLY A 231 -11.40 4.91 -10.82
N ARG A 232 -11.02 5.77 -9.86
CA ARG A 232 -9.89 5.48 -8.96
C ARG A 232 -10.31 4.39 -7.99
N LYS A 233 -9.42 3.44 -7.76
CA LYS A 233 -9.58 2.47 -6.67
C LYS A 233 -8.77 2.95 -5.48
N ILE A 234 -9.29 2.72 -4.28
CA ILE A 234 -8.54 2.89 -3.04
C ILE A 234 -8.05 1.53 -2.56
N THR A 235 -6.99 1.52 -1.76
CA THR A 235 -6.54 0.31 -1.05
C THR A 235 -6.55 0.60 0.43
N MET A 236 -7.43 -0.08 1.17
CA MET A 236 -7.43 -0.06 2.62
C MET A 236 -6.66 -1.26 3.15
N VAL A 237 -5.87 -1.05 4.19
CA VAL A 237 -5.13 -2.10 4.88
C VAL A 237 -5.51 -2.11 6.34
N ARG A 238 -5.99 -3.25 6.83
CA ARG A 238 -6.14 -3.51 8.26
C ARG A 238 -5.05 -4.46 8.73
N VAL A 239 -4.38 -4.09 9.80
CA VAL A 239 -3.32 -4.89 10.41
C VAL A 239 -3.84 -5.46 11.72
N LEU A 240 -3.90 -6.78 11.83
CA LEU A 240 -4.15 -7.48 13.08
C LEU A 240 -2.79 -7.84 13.69
N ARG A 241 -2.60 -7.46 14.94
CA ARG A 241 -1.35 -7.66 15.66
C ARG A 241 -1.43 -8.94 16.46
N THR A 242 -0.57 -9.91 16.14
CA THR A 242 -0.47 -11.15 16.91
C THR A 242 0.75 -11.13 17.83
N CYS A 243 0.71 -11.88 18.92
CA CYS A 243 1.80 -11.89 19.89
C CYS A 243 2.26 -13.31 20.22
N ALA A 244 3.58 -13.46 20.38
CA ALA A 244 4.26 -14.68 20.80
C ALA A 244 4.03 -15.91 19.90
N VAL A 245 3.54 -15.71 18.67
CA VAL A 245 3.33 -16.77 17.67
C VAL A 245 4.22 -16.53 16.46
N GLY A 246 4.89 -17.59 16.00
CA GLY A 246 5.73 -17.54 14.79
C GLY A 246 4.93 -17.62 13.50
N GLU A 247 5.51 -17.08 12.42
CA GLU A 247 4.88 -17.01 11.09
C GLU A 247 4.34 -18.36 10.61
N SER A 248 5.13 -19.45 10.72
CA SER A 248 4.70 -20.78 10.27
C SER A 248 3.48 -21.33 11.02
N ASN A 249 3.28 -20.94 12.29
CA ASN A 249 2.10 -21.37 13.03
C ASN A 249 0.85 -20.59 12.61
N ILE A 250 1.01 -19.29 12.33
CA ILE A 250 -0.06 -18.47 11.77
C ILE A 250 -0.45 -19.00 10.39
N ASP A 251 0.52 -19.20 9.50
CA ASP A 251 0.31 -19.74 8.15
C ASP A 251 -0.41 -21.10 8.18
N ARG A 252 -0.01 -22.02 9.07
CA ARG A 252 -0.72 -23.30 9.27
C ARG A 252 -2.20 -23.13 9.62
N THR A 253 -2.55 -22.04 10.29
CA THR A 253 -3.90 -21.76 10.81
C THR A 253 -4.78 -21.02 9.81
N ILE A 254 -4.19 -20.15 8.98
CA ILE A 254 -4.92 -19.23 8.08
C ILE A 254 -4.46 -19.26 6.62
N GLY A 255 -3.58 -20.17 6.21
CA GLY A 255 -2.95 -20.18 4.89
C GLY A 255 -3.96 -20.29 3.74
N ASP A 256 -5.10 -20.95 3.95
CA ASP A 256 -6.22 -20.98 2.99
C ASP A 256 -6.86 -19.60 2.77
N LEU A 257 -6.79 -18.70 3.75
CA LEU A 257 -7.28 -17.32 3.62
C LEU A 257 -6.31 -16.41 2.86
N MET A 258 -5.04 -16.84 2.71
CA MET A 258 -3.99 -16.08 2.03
C MET A 258 -3.98 -16.25 0.50
N THR A 259 -4.85 -17.11 -0.05
CA THR A 259 -4.94 -17.37 -1.50
C THR A 259 -5.91 -16.44 -2.23
N GLY A 260 -6.61 -15.55 -1.50
CA GLY A 260 -7.56 -14.60 -2.08
C GLY A 260 -6.88 -13.45 -2.83
N SER A 261 -7.56 -12.89 -3.83
CA SER A 261 -7.07 -11.74 -4.60
C SER A 261 -7.60 -10.40 -4.09
N ASN A 262 -8.78 -10.35 -3.48
CA ASN A 262 -9.35 -9.14 -2.87
C ASN A 262 -10.49 -9.52 -1.89
N PRO A 263 -10.32 -9.37 -0.57
CA PRO A 263 -9.11 -8.90 0.09
C PRO A 263 -7.94 -9.89 -0.03
N THR A 264 -6.72 -9.37 -0.03
CA THR A 264 -5.50 -10.17 0.14
C THR A 264 -5.16 -10.28 1.63
N VAL A 265 -4.59 -11.41 2.03
CA VAL A 265 -4.04 -11.62 3.37
C VAL A 265 -2.56 -11.93 3.28
N GLY A 266 -1.74 -11.22 4.04
CA GLY A 266 -0.29 -11.41 4.07
C GLY A 266 0.26 -11.36 5.49
N LEU A 267 1.44 -11.95 5.67
CA LEU A 267 2.15 -11.99 6.95
C LEU A 267 3.37 -11.06 6.92
N ALA A 268 3.66 -10.43 8.05
CA ALA A 268 4.91 -9.71 8.25
C ALA A 268 5.51 -10.06 9.62
N ALA A 269 6.63 -10.78 9.61
CA ALA A 269 7.30 -11.21 10.83
C ALA A 269 8.16 -10.09 11.44
N HIS A 270 8.11 -10.01 12.76
CA HIS A 270 8.94 -9.13 13.58
C HIS A 270 9.47 -9.91 14.82
N ALA A 271 10.33 -9.28 15.62
CA ALA A 271 10.73 -9.89 16.89
C ALA A 271 9.51 -10.03 17.81
N GLY A 272 9.16 -11.25 18.23
CA GLY A 272 8.09 -11.50 19.21
C GLY A 272 6.67 -11.51 18.65
N GLN A 273 6.47 -11.07 17.41
CA GLN A 273 5.15 -10.85 16.84
C GLN A 273 5.15 -11.11 15.34
N THR A 274 3.98 -11.45 14.79
CA THR A 274 3.76 -11.53 13.35
C THR A 274 2.47 -10.79 13.02
N ASP A 275 2.55 -9.78 12.16
CA ASP A 275 1.37 -9.04 11.74
C ASP A 275 0.61 -9.82 10.67
N VAL A 276 -0.73 -9.82 10.78
CA VAL A 276 -1.62 -10.29 9.71
C VAL A 276 -2.22 -9.06 9.03
N ARG A 277 -1.90 -8.86 7.76
CA ARG A 277 -2.33 -7.71 6.97
C ARG A 277 -3.46 -8.15 6.04
N VAL A 278 -4.61 -7.52 6.18
CA VAL A 278 -5.75 -7.68 5.26
C VAL A 278 -5.84 -6.43 4.41
N ALA A 279 -5.66 -6.54 3.10
CA ALA A 279 -5.76 -5.42 2.19
C ALA A 279 -6.91 -5.61 1.20
N ALA A 280 -7.82 -4.64 1.14
CA ALA A 280 -8.92 -4.64 0.19
C ALA A 280 -8.84 -3.43 -0.74
N LYS A 281 -9.28 -3.66 -1.97
CA LYS A 281 -9.34 -2.66 -3.02
C LYS A 281 -10.79 -2.45 -3.44
N ALA A 282 -11.24 -1.19 -3.45
CA ALA A 282 -12.63 -0.85 -3.76
C ALA A 282 -12.76 0.58 -4.31
N ASP A 283 -13.97 0.98 -4.70
CA ASP A 283 -14.26 2.35 -5.14
C ASP A 283 -14.38 3.33 -3.97
N THR A 284 -14.81 2.86 -2.80
CA THR A 284 -14.92 3.69 -1.57
C THR A 284 -14.35 3.00 -0.33
N GLU A 285 -14.10 3.79 0.72
CA GLU A 285 -13.60 3.28 2.02
C GLU A 285 -14.62 2.33 2.66
N GLU A 286 -15.90 2.64 2.55
CA GLU A 286 -16.98 1.82 3.08
C GLU A 286 -17.05 0.45 2.39
N GLU A 287 -16.86 0.40 1.07
CA GLU A 287 -16.82 -0.86 0.32
C GLU A 287 -15.58 -1.69 0.67
N ALA A 288 -14.42 -1.04 0.79
CA ALA A 288 -13.19 -1.73 1.18
C ALA A 288 -13.29 -2.29 2.62
N ASP A 289 -13.87 -1.53 3.56
CA ASP A 289 -14.13 -2.00 4.92
C ASP A 289 -15.11 -3.18 4.94
N ALA A 290 -16.17 -3.12 4.12
CA ALA A 290 -17.12 -4.22 3.98
C ALA A 290 -16.48 -5.51 3.42
N LEU A 291 -15.45 -5.40 2.58
CA LEU A 291 -14.65 -6.54 2.13
C LEU A 291 -13.70 -7.08 3.21
N ILE A 292 -13.10 -6.19 4.01
CA ILE A 292 -12.16 -6.55 5.09
C ILE A 292 -12.89 -7.22 6.26
N ALA A 293 -14.05 -6.69 6.67
CA ALA A 293 -14.77 -7.11 7.87
C ALA A 293 -15.02 -8.63 7.99
N PRO A 294 -15.53 -9.35 6.96
CA PRO A 294 -15.72 -10.80 7.06
C PRO A 294 -14.40 -11.56 7.16
N MET A 295 -13.35 -11.10 6.46
CA MET A 295 -12.02 -11.70 6.53
C MET A 295 -11.41 -11.52 7.93
N GLU A 296 -11.49 -10.32 8.49
CA GLU A 296 -11.06 -10.04 9.85
C GLU A 296 -11.83 -10.90 10.88
N ALA A 297 -13.14 -11.05 10.73
CA ALA A 297 -13.94 -11.87 11.64
C ALA A 297 -13.47 -13.34 11.64
N GLU A 298 -13.18 -13.91 10.46
CA GLU A 298 -12.67 -15.27 10.36
C GLU A 298 -11.24 -15.40 10.92
N LEU A 299 -10.37 -14.42 10.65
CA LEU A 299 -9.03 -14.36 11.24
C LEU A 299 -9.09 -14.31 12.77
N ARG A 300 -9.99 -13.50 13.34
CA ARG A 300 -10.20 -13.42 14.80
C ARG A 300 -10.72 -14.72 15.39
N LYS A 301 -11.59 -15.41 14.67
CA LYS A 301 -12.09 -16.73 15.09
C LYS A 301 -10.98 -17.79 15.11
N ARG A 302 -10.11 -17.80 14.09
CA ARG A 302 -9.05 -18.81 13.96
C ARG A 302 -7.81 -18.52 14.81
N LEU A 303 -7.40 -17.26 14.90
CA LEU A 303 -6.21 -16.85 15.66
C LEU A 303 -6.54 -16.50 17.11
N GLY A 304 -7.81 -16.27 17.45
CA GLY A 304 -8.30 -16.14 18.81
C GLY A 304 -7.49 -15.17 19.66
N ILE A 305 -7.03 -15.65 20.83
CA ILE A 305 -6.29 -14.83 21.78
C ILE A 305 -4.91 -14.43 21.27
N ALA A 306 -4.35 -15.04 20.21
CA ALA A 306 -3.07 -14.60 19.67
C ALA A 306 -3.13 -13.16 19.16
N ILE A 307 -4.29 -12.68 18.70
CA ILE A 307 -4.49 -11.28 18.32
C ILE A 307 -4.63 -10.45 19.60
N TYR A 308 -3.73 -9.50 19.80
CA TYR A 308 -3.78 -8.57 20.93
C TYR A 308 -4.34 -7.21 20.56
N GLY A 309 -4.22 -6.79 19.30
CA GLY A 309 -4.61 -5.46 18.86
C GLY A 309 -4.69 -5.31 17.34
N THR A 310 -4.83 -4.07 16.90
CA THR A 310 -5.01 -3.65 15.52
C THR A 310 -4.24 -2.38 15.21
N GLY A 311 -3.94 -2.15 13.94
CA GLY A 311 -3.34 -0.89 13.48
C GLY A 311 -1.96 -0.67 14.11
N LYS A 312 -1.85 0.30 15.03
CA LYS A 312 -0.59 0.70 15.68
C LYS A 312 -0.50 0.32 17.16
N GLU A 313 -1.51 -0.39 17.69
CA GLU A 313 -1.53 -0.78 19.10
C GLU A 313 -0.31 -1.64 19.45
N THR A 314 0.29 -1.36 20.61
CA THR A 314 1.41 -2.13 21.17
C THR A 314 0.91 -3.07 22.28
N VAL A 315 1.65 -4.15 22.56
CA VAL A 315 1.26 -5.08 23.63
C VAL A 315 1.25 -4.37 24.98
N ALA A 316 2.22 -3.49 25.23
CA ALA A 316 2.30 -2.72 26.48
C ALA A 316 1.10 -1.78 26.67
N GLU A 317 0.70 -1.06 25.62
CA GLU A 317 -0.50 -0.20 25.64
C GLU A 317 -1.75 -1.03 25.96
N VAL A 318 -1.95 -2.14 25.23
CA VAL A 318 -3.12 -3.02 25.40
C VAL A 318 -3.16 -3.63 26.81
N VAL A 319 -2.02 -4.07 27.34
CA VAL A 319 -1.93 -4.59 28.71
C VAL A 319 -2.19 -3.49 29.73
N GLY A 320 -1.65 -2.29 29.53
CA GLY A 320 -1.87 -1.15 30.41
C GLY A 320 -3.35 -0.77 30.50
N VAL A 321 -4.03 -0.68 29.36
CA VAL A 321 -5.48 -0.44 29.29
C VAL A 321 -6.26 -1.53 30.02
N LEU A 322 -5.96 -2.81 29.72
CA LEU A 322 -6.61 -3.96 30.34
C LEU A 322 -6.47 -3.96 31.87
N LEU A 323 -5.28 -3.64 32.39
CA LEU A 323 -5.04 -3.56 33.83
C LEU A 323 -5.85 -2.42 34.46
N ARG A 324 -5.91 -1.23 33.84
CA ARG A 324 -6.73 -0.11 34.33
C ARG A 324 -8.21 -0.43 34.35
N GLU A 325 -8.73 -1.03 33.27
CA GLU A 325 -10.14 -1.42 33.18
C GLU A 325 -10.55 -2.41 34.28
N LYS A 326 -9.61 -3.26 34.69
CA LYS A 326 -9.81 -4.22 35.80
C LYS A 326 -9.42 -3.67 37.17
N GLY A 327 -8.94 -2.44 37.26
CA GLY A 327 -8.45 -1.84 38.51
C GLY A 327 -7.20 -2.52 39.07
N LEU A 328 -6.45 -3.25 38.25
CA LEU A 328 -5.27 -4.02 38.65
C LEU A 328 -3.99 -3.20 38.49
N LYS A 329 -2.99 -3.51 39.32
CA LYS A 329 -1.61 -3.02 39.19
C LYS A 329 -0.65 -4.17 38.93
N ILE A 330 0.55 -3.88 38.44
CA ILE A 330 1.58 -4.87 38.14
C ILE A 330 2.89 -4.62 38.91
N GLY A 331 3.45 -5.67 39.47
CA GLY A 331 4.85 -5.72 39.90
C GLY A 331 5.69 -6.57 38.95
N VAL A 332 6.96 -6.21 38.76
CA VAL A 332 7.84 -6.86 37.77
C VAL A 332 9.17 -7.28 38.40
N VAL A 333 9.59 -8.51 38.16
CA VAL A 333 10.98 -8.97 38.29
C VAL A 333 11.49 -9.27 36.89
N ASP A 334 12.58 -8.63 36.48
CA ASP A 334 13.14 -8.80 35.14
C ASP A 334 14.66 -8.88 35.19
N THR A 335 15.20 -10.09 34.96
CA THR A 335 16.65 -10.31 34.85
C THR A 335 17.12 -10.45 33.40
N LEU A 336 16.19 -10.41 32.44
CA LEU A 336 16.45 -10.80 31.04
C LEU A 336 16.49 -9.60 30.10
N THR A 337 15.79 -8.52 30.42
CA THR A 337 15.56 -7.41 29.49
C THR A 337 16.06 -6.07 30.01
N ASP A 338 16.82 -6.08 31.11
CA ASP A 338 17.40 -4.90 31.75
C ASP A 338 16.35 -3.80 32.00
N GLY A 339 15.15 -4.20 32.47
CA GLY A 339 14.04 -3.30 32.77
C GLY A 339 13.25 -2.83 31.54
N GLN A 340 13.45 -3.43 30.37
CA GLN A 340 12.76 -3.01 29.15
C GLN A 340 11.24 -3.16 29.25
N VAL A 341 10.73 -4.17 29.97
CA VAL A 341 9.28 -4.31 30.21
C VAL A 341 8.68 -3.04 30.83
N VAL A 342 9.34 -2.46 31.83
CA VAL A 342 8.83 -1.25 32.49
C VAL A 342 8.97 -0.04 31.57
N ARG A 343 10.09 0.10 30.87
CA ARG A 343 10.26 1.18 29.87
C ARG A 343 9.17 1.15 28.81
N GLU A 344 8.80 -0.03 28.30
CA GLU A 344 7.70 -0.16 27.33
C GLU A 344 6.37 0.32 27.93
N PHE A 345 6.06 0.00 29.18
CA PHE A 345 4.87 0.57 29.83
C PHE A 345 4.96 2.10 29.91
N GLU A 346 6.10 2.66 30.33
CA GLU A 346 6.28 4.12 30.43
C GLU A 346 6.15 4.84 29.08
N GLU A 347 6.86 4.35 28.06
CA GLU A 347 6.87 4.92 26.70
C GLU A 347 5.50 4.84 26.03
N ASN A 348 4.70 3.83 26.35
CA ASN A 348 3.33 3.66 25.86
C ASN A 348 2.27 4.26 26.81
N GLY A 349 2.68 5.18 27.71
CA GLY A 349 1.76 5.93 28.56
C GLY A 349 1.03 5.08 29.61
N ALA A 350 1.60 3.95 29.99
CA ALA A 350 1.10 2.97 30.96
C ALA A 350 2.05 2.73 32.14
N GLY A 351 3.00 3.64 32.39
CA GLY A 351 3.88 3.56 33.57
C GLY A 351 3.12 3.61 34.90
N ASP A 352 1.93 4.22 34.95
CA ASP A 352 1.10 4.35 36.17
C ASP A 352 0.57 3.02 36.70
N VAL A 353 0.54 1.96 35.89
CA VAL A 353 0.10 0.62 36.35
C VAL A 353 1.21 -0.18 37.02
N VAL A 354 2.48 0.22 36.85
CA VAL A 354 3.64 -0.46 37.44
C VAL A 354 3.92 0.10 38.83
N ILE A 355 3.94 -0.75 39.86
CA ILE A 355 4.06 -0.29 41.27
C ILE A 355 5.21 -0.91 42.05
N ALA A 356 5.85 -1.96 41.52
CA ALA A 356 7.00 -2.60 42.15
C ALA A 356 7.97 -3.14 41.09
N GLN A 357 9.26 -2.93 41.34
CA GLN A 357 10.35 -3.61 40.63
C GLN A 357 11.15 -4.40 41.66
N GLY A 358 11.24 -5.71 41.46
CA GLY A 358 11.99 -6.61 42.34
C GLY A 358 13.30 -7.04 41.70
N GLU A 359 14.30 -7.29 42.53
CA GLU A 359 15.53 -7.96 42.13
C GLU A 359 15.38 -9.47 42.30
N ALA A 360 15.97 -10.25 41.39
CA ALA A 360 16.00 -11.69 41.50
C ALA A 360 17.30 -12.14 42.19
N ASN A 361 17.19 -12.89 43.29
CA ASN A 361 18.30 -13.70 43.78
C ASN A 361 18.16 -15.13 43.24
N MET A 362 19.11 -15.55 42.40
CA MET A 362 19.14 -16.88 41.78
C MET A 362 20.05 -17.88 42.50
N ASP A 363 20.68 -17.49 43.62
CA ASP A 363 21.64 -18.34 44.34
C ASP A 363 20.94 -19.47 45.12
N GLY A 364 21.41 -20.70 44.92
CA GLY A 364 21.10 -21.85 45.77
C GLY A 364 19.74 -22.52 45.56
N GLN A 365 19.07 -22.30 44.42
CA GLN A 365 17.75 -22.88 44.14
C GLN A 365 17.77 -23.79 42.90
N ASP A 366 17.55 -25.09 43.12
CA ASP A 366 17.68 -26.13 42.09
C ASP A 366 16.48 -26.22 41.12
N ASP A 367 15.39 -25.50 41.39
CA ASP A 367 14.18 -25.46 40.53
C ASP A 367 13.90 -24.05 39.99
N PRO A 368 14.35 -23.76 38.74
CA PRO A 368 14.10 -22.50 38.05
C PRO A 368 12.62 -22.11 37.93
N ARG A 369 11.73 -23.09 37.75
CA ARG A 369 10.28 -22.82 37.62
C ARG A 369 9.72 -22.36 38.95
N ALA A 370 9.98 -23.11 40.02
CA ALA A 370 9.48 -22.77 41.36
C ALA A 370 10.01 -21.41 41.84
N LEU A 371 11.28 -21.09 41.54
CA LEU A 371 11.85 -19.78 41.83
C LEU A 371 11.13 -18.65 41.09
N THR A 372 10.90 -18.83 39.78
CA THR A 372 10.22 -17.82 38.95
C THR A 372 8.79 -17.58 39.43
N GLU A 373 8.07 -18.64 39.79
CA GLU A 373 6.72 -18.55 40.37
C GLU A 373 6.72 -17.81 41.71
N ALA A 374 7.66 -18.14 42.60
CA ALA A 374 7.79 -17.47 43.91
C ALA A 374 8.13 -15.98 43.76
N MET A 375 8.97 -15.62 42.79
CA MET A 375 9.30 -14.22 42.49
C MET A 375 8.09 -13.47 41.95
N ALA A 376 7.33 -14.05 41.01
CA ALA A 376 6.10 -13.45 40.52
C ALA A 376 5.10 -13.23 41.67
N GLN A 377 4.97 -14.19 42.58
CA GLN A 377 4.13 -14.04 43.78
C GLN A 377 4.62 -12.92 44.70
N ALA A 378 5.93 -12.82 44.92
CA ALA A 378 6.52 -11.84 45.84
C ALA A 378 6.35 -10.39 45.37
N VAL A 379 6.34 -10.14 44.05
CA VAL A 379 6.11 -8.81 43.49
C VAL A 379 4.64 -8.52 43.15
N ALA A 380 3.75 -9.51 43.24
CA ALA A 380 2.34 -9.30 43.00
C ALA A 380 1.73 -8.43 44.10
N PRO A 381 1.10 -7.29 43.77
CA PRO A 381 0.38 -6.50 44.76
C PRO A 381 -0.91 -7.20 45.19
N GLU A 382 -1.43 -6.81 46.36
CA GLU A 382 -2.63 -7.43 46.98
C GLU A 382 -3.82 -7.50 46.00
N ASP A 383 -4.05 -6.42 45.24
CA ASP A 383 -5.09 -6.31 44.22
C ASP A 383 -4.53 -6.24 42.79
N GLY A 384 -3.57 -7.10 42.43
CA GLY A 384 -3.02 -7.09 41.08
C GLY A 384 -2.28 -8.35 40.65
N VAL A 385 -1.30 -8.15 39.78
CA VAL A 385 -0.53 -9.23 39.16
C VAL A 385 0.97 -9.01 39.33
N GLY A 386 1.72 -10.09 39.50
CA GLY A 386 3.18 -10.07 39.44
C GLY A 386 3.66 -10.78 38.19
N LEU A 387 4.61 -10.18 37.48
CA LEU A 387 5.33 -10.79 36.36
C LEU A 387 6.77 -11.02 36.80
N ALA A 388 7.27 -12.25 36.66
CA ALA A 388 8.69 -12.55 36.79
C ALA A 388 9.24 -13.14 35.50
N MET A 389 10.34 -12.60 35.02
CA MET A 389 11.10 -13.04 33.86
C MET A 389 12.54 -13.31 34.30
N VAL A 390 12.88 -14.59 34.50
CA VAL A 390 14.08 -14.99 35.24
C VAL A 390 14.97 -15.90 34.39
N GLY A 391 16.28 -15.63 34.48
CA GLY A 391 17.36 -16.32 33.79
C GLY A 391 18.45 -15.33 33.35
N PRO A 392 19.34 -15.73 32.42
CA PRO A 392 19.46 -17.08 31.90
C PRO A 392 20.02 -18.05 32.94
N TYR A 393 19.44 -19.25 32.99
CA TYR A 393 20.00 -20.39 33.71
C TYR A 393 21.01 -21.14 32.82
N GLU A 394 21.57 -22.24 33.33
CA GLU A 394 22.49 -23.09 32.57
C GLU A 394 21.91 -23.48 31.20
N GLY A 395 22.75 -23.42 30.15
CA GLY A 395 22.32 -23.67 28.77
C GLY A 395 21.43 -22.58 28.16
N GLY A 396 21.31 -21.43 28.82
CA GLY A 396 20.53 -20.27 28.35
C GLY A 396 19.03 -20.42 28.60
N ALA A 397 18.58 -21.33 29.47
CA ALA A 397 17.16 -21.50 29.76
C ALA A 397 16.58 -20.25 30.43
N THR A 398 15.32 -19.92 30.12
CA THR A 398 14.61 -18.78 30.71
C THR A 398 13.21 -19.21 31.11
N PHE A 399 12.67 -18.57 32.13
CA PHE A 399 11.34 -18.84 32.66
C PHE A 399 10.57 -17.54 32.83
N MET A 400 9.28 -17.60 32.57
CA MET A 400 8.35 -16.50 32.83
C MET A 400 7.20 -17.00 33.67
N ALA A 401 6.85 -16.26 34.71
CA ALA A 401 5.67 -16.54 35.52
C ALA A 401 4.81 -15.29 35.69
N VAL A 402 3.49 -15.51 35.68
CA VAL A 402 2.51 -14.52 36.10
C VAL A 402 1.78 -15.08 37.31
N TYR A 403 1.64 -14.25 38.34
CA TYR A 403 0.90 -14.57 39.55
C TYR A 403 -0.20 -13.52 39.76
N GLY A 404 -1.45 -13.95 39.83
CA GLY A 404 -2.59 -13.10 40.19
C GLY A 404 -3.40 -13.69 41.35
N SER A 405 -4.23 -12.87 41.97
CA SER A 405 -5.16 -13.31 43.03
C SER A 405 -6.14 -14.37 42.52
N ASP A 406 -6.67 -14.23 41.30
CA ASP A 406 -7.43 -15.29 40.59
C ASP A 406 -6.50 -16.46 40.22
N PRO A 407 -6.77 -17.70 40.67
CA PRO A 407 -5.98 -18.88 40.30
C PRO A 407 -5.85 -19.11 38.79
N ARG A 408 -6.81 -18.63 37.97
CA ARG A 408 -6.75 -18.72 36.50
C ARG A 408 -5.73 -17.77 35.88
N ALA A 409 -5.32 -16.75 36.63
CA ALA A 409 -4.27 -15.80 36.26
C ALA A 409 -2.90 -16.21 36.79
N ARG A 410 -2.71 -17.50 37.11
CA ARG A 410 -1.42 -18.06 37.55
C ARG A 410 -0.88 -19.00 36.49
N THR A 411 0.30 -18.71 36.00
CA THR A 411 0.97 -19.54 35.00
C THR A 411 2.47 -19.36 35.08
N CYS A 412 3.21 -20.40 34.72
CA CYS A 412 4.63 -20.30 34.46
C CYS A 412 4.98 -21.15 33.24
N ILE A 413 5.86 -20.63 32.40
CA ILE A 413 6.30 -21.27 31.16
C ILE A 413 7.83 -21.24 31.08
N ALA A 414 8.41 -22.29 30.49
CA ALA A 414 9.75 -22.19 29.93
C ALA A 414 9.67 -21.34 28.65
N SER A 415 10.61 -20.42 28.50
CA SER A 415 10.67 -19.50 27.35
C SER A 415 11.86 -19.86 26.44
N ARG A 416 12.15 -18.99 25.47
CA ARG A 416 13.24 -19.17 24.51
C ARG A 416 14.59 -19.22 25.20
N ARG A 417 15.51 -19.96 24.60
CA ARG A 417 16.92 -19.88 25.00
C ARG A 417 17.41 -18.46 24.80
N PHE A 418 17.96 -17.89 25.86
CA PHE A 418 18.55 -16.58 25.84
C PHE A 418 19.79 -16.57 24.95
N GLN A 419 19.81 -15.66 24.00
CA GLN A 419 21.00 -15.31 23.22
C GLN A 419 21.12 -13.80 23.36
N ASP A 420 22.18 -13.33 24.03
CA ASP A 420 22.33 -11.94 24.40
C ASP A 420 22.34 -11.04 23.15
N SER A 421 21.16 -10.52 22.83
CA SER A 421 20.87 -9.78 21.60
C SER A 421 19.58 -8.99 21.76
N ASP A 422 19.54 -7.81 21.14
CA ASP A 422 18.35 -6.96 21.13
C ASP A 422 17.11 -7.67 20.58
N HIS A 423 17.31 -8.57 19.60
CA HIS A 423 16.22 -9.35 19.02
C HIS A 423 15.55 -10.26 20.06
N ILE A 424 16.34 -10.99 20.85
CA ILE A 424 15.81 -11.89 21.88
C ILE A 424 15.20 -11.10 23.02
N ARG A 425 15.83 -10.00 23.47
CA ARG A 425 15.28 -9.15 24.54
C ARG A 425 13.90 -8.62 24.16
N ARG A 426 13.73 -8.06 22.96
CA ARG A 426 12.41 -7.63 22.44
C ARG A 426 11.40 -8.77 22.40
N TRP A 427 11.82 -9.96 21.96
CA TRP A 427 10.95 -11.13 21.93
C TRP A 427 10.46 -11.51 23.33
N LEU A 428 11.35 -11.49 24.32
CA LEU A 428 11.02 -11.82 25.71
C LEU A 428 10.09 -10.78 26.35
N VAL A 429 10.32 -9.49 26.10
CA VAL A 429 9.41 -8.43 26.56
C VAL A 429 8.00 -8.64 26.02
N ILE A 430 7.88 -8.85 24.71
CA ILE A 430 6.59 -9.08 24.04
C ILE A 430 5.91 -10.33 24.61
N GLN A 431 6.64 -11.44 24.79
CA GLN A 431 6.07 -12.64 25.39
C GLN A 431 5.64 -12.43 26.84
N GLY A 432 6.42 -11.73 27.67
CA GLY A 432 6.10 -11.47 29.07
C GLY A 432 4.84 -10.63 29.23
N LEU A 433 4.72 -9.54 28.46
CA LEU A 433 3.52 -8.70 28.42
C LEU A 433 2.28 -9.49 27.96
N ASP A 434 2.44 -10.32 26.94
CA ASP A 434 1.34 -11.16 26.46
C ASP A 434 0.92 -12.24 27.44
N LEU A 435 1.87 -12.82 28.18
CA LEU A 435 1.59 -13.77 29.23
C LEU A 435 0.71 -13.12 30.31
N VAL A 436 1.00 -11.86 30.69
CA VAL A 436 0.15 -11.07 31.59
C VAL A 436 -1.24 -10.89 30.98
N ARG A 437 -1.32 -10.43 29.71
CA ARG A 437 -2.60 -10.23 29.02
C ARG A 437 -3.47 -11.48 29.03
N ARG A 438 -2.89 -12.62 28.62
CA ARG A 438 -3.53 -13.93 28.54
C ARG A 438 -3.99 -14.41 29.92
N ALA A 439 -3.16 -14.26 30.95
CA ALA A 439 -3.48 -14.63 32.33
C ALA A 439 -4.66 -13.79 32.87
N VAL A 440 -4.61 -12.47 32.69
CA VAL A 440 -5.66 -11.53 33.14
C VAL A 440 -6.99 -11.74 32.39
N LEU A 441 -6.94 -12.19 31.14
CA LEU A 441 -8.12 -12.57 30.34
C LEU A 441 -8.60 -14.01 30.62
N GLY A 442 -7.85 -14.82 31.38
CA GLY A 442 -8.16 -16.22 31.63
C GLY A 442 -8.09 -17.12 30.38
N LYS A 443 -7.27 -16.75 29.39
CA LYS A 443 -7.13 -17.44 28.10
C LYS A 443 -5.65 -17.65 27.77
N LEU A 444 -5.08 -18.76 28.25
CA LEU A 444 -3.64 -19.03 28.12
C LEU A 444 -3.21 -19.55 26.74
N ALA A 445 -4.11 -20.21 26.02
CA ALA A 445 -3.80 -20.84 24.73
C ALA A 445 -4.62 -20.25 23.57
N SER A 446 -3.98 -20.17 22.41
CA SER A 446 -4.54 -19.83 21.12
C SER A 446 -4.59 -21.07 20.22
N PRO A 447 -5.54 -21.18 19.26
CA PRO A 447 -5.46 -22.21 18.22
C PRO A 447 -4.19 -22.11 17.36
N ALA A 448 -3.52 -20.94 17.37
CA ALA A 448 -2.30 -20.69 16.61
C ALA A 448 -1.00 -20.93 17.40
N ASP A 449 -1.04 -21.35 18.67
CA ASP A 449 0.19 -21.57 19.45
C ASP A 449 1.03 -22.77 18.96
#